data_AF-A0A957V2E8-F1
#
_entry.id   AF-A0A957V2E8-F1
#
_cell.length_a   1.000
_cell.length_b   1.000
_cell.length_c   1.000
_cell.angle_alpha   90.00
_cell.angle_beta   90.00
_cell.angle_gamma   90.00
#
_symmetry.space_group_name_H-M   'P 1'
#
loop_
_entity.id
_entity.type
_entity.pdbx_description
1 polymer ?
#
loop_
_entity_poly.entity_id
_entity_poly.type
_entity_poly.pdbx_seq_one_letter_code
_entity_poly.pdbx_strand_id
1 'polypeptide(L)'
;TRKKRRIKLPPLILGFNQIDRWGGDAESTAVRVREYEALLGWAAGTTRDGRPAVSTANFSASTGRGIDDLLALVRTLLPFGPRYYPEDQITDVNLRYMAGEIIREKALYLL
;
A
#
# COMPACT_ATOMS: atom_id res chain seq x y z
N THR A 1 -2.30 16.81 -31.58
CA THR A 1 -2.88 16.79 -30.22
C THR A 1 -2.98 15.35 -29.73
N ARG A 2 -2.06 14.88 -28.89
CA ARG A 2 -2.01 13.46 -28.46
C ARG A 2 -3.14 13.22 -27.44
N LYS A 3 -4.23 12.56 -27.85
CA LYS A 3 -5.31 12.11 -26.94
C LYS A 3 -4.68 11.25 -25.84
N LYS A 4 -4.62 11.75 -24.60
CA LYS A 4 -4.20 10.97 -23.43
C LYS A 4 -5.14 9.77 -23.33
N ARG A 5 -4.67 8.56 -23.66
CA ARG A 5 -5.40 7.32 -23.40
C ARG A 5 -5.60 7.23 -21.89
N ARG A 6 -6.86 7.21 -21.45
CA ARG A 6 -7.23 7.07 -20.05
C ARG A 6 -6.98 5.62 -19.64
N ILE A 7 -5.84 5.36 -19.01
CA ILE A 7 -5.49 4.03 -18.50
C ILE A 7 -6.48 3.70 -17.39
N LYS A 8 -7.21 2.58 -17.49
CA LYS A 8 -8.06 2.09 -16.39
C LYS A 8 -7.14 1.40 -15.39
N LEU A 9 -6.86 2.08 -14.28
CA LEU A 9 -6.04 1.50 -13.23
C LEU A 9 -6.85 0.45 -12.45
N PRO A 10 -6.18 -0.61 -11.95
CA PRO A 10 -6.77 -1.49 -10.93
C PRO A 10 -7.07 -0.70 -9.65
N PRO A 11 -7.80 -1.28 -8.69
CA PRO A 11 -8.01 -0.65 -7.38
C PRO A 11 -6.70 -0.16 -6.77
N LEU A 12 -6.68 1.10 -6.35
CA LEU A 12 -5.50 1.76 -5.79
C LEU A 12 -5.77 2.10 -4.33
N ILE A 13 -4.88 1.65 -3.46
CA ILE A 13 -4.82 2.07 -2.06
C ILE A 13 -3.55 2.89 -1.88
N LEU A 14 -3.67 4.06 -1.26
CA LEU A 14 -2.52 4.83 -0.82
C LEU A 14 -2.20 4.47 0.64
N GLY A 15 -1.15 3.68 0.81
CA GLY A 15 -0.68 3.19 2.10
C GLY A 15 0.40 4.10 2.70
N PHE A 16 0.14 4.60 3.90
CA PHE A 16 1.06 5.41 4.67
C PHE A 16 1.70 4.56 5.77
N ASN A 17 2.96 4.17 5.54
CA ASN A 17 3.72 3.35 6.47
C ASN A 17 4.46 4.21 7.51
N GLN A 18 4.94 3.55 8.57
CA GLN A 18 5.77 4.11 9.63
C GLN A 18 5.08 5.22 10.44
N ILE A 19 3.76 5.16 10.59
CA ILE A 19 3.00 6.18 11.35
C ILE A 19 3.43 6.27 12.83
N ASP A 20 4.09 5.23 13.35
CA ASP A 20 4.69 5.20 14.69
C ASP A 20 5.87 6.19 14.83
N ARG A 21 6.47 6.60 13.72
CA ARG A 21 7.61 7.53 13.68
C ARG A 21 7.22 8.94 13.29
N TRP A 22 5.95 9.15 12.92
CA TRP A 22 5.49 10.47 12.53
C TRP A 22 5.37 11.33 13.78
N GLY A 23 6.07 12.46 13.80
CA GLY A 23 5.87 13.47 14.83
C GLY A 23 4.55 14.20 14.64
N GLY A 24 3.97 14.71 15.74
CA GLY A 24 2.74 15.48 15.73
C GLY A 24 1.50 14.69 16.15
N ASP A 25 0.34 15.33 16.01
CA ASP A 25 -0.97 14.79 16.38
C ASP A 25 -1.71 14.18 15.18
N ALA A 26 -2.94 13.72 15.43
CA ALA A 26 -3.82 13.19 14.40
C ALA A 26 -4.12 14.21 13.30
N GLU A 27 -4.15 15.49 13.63
CA GLU A 27 -4.42 16.57 12.66
C GLU A 27 -3.25 16.73 11.69
N SER A 28 -2.02 16.75 12.20
CA SER A 28 -0.79 16.81 11.40
C SER A 28 -0.68 15.62 10.45
N THR A 29 -1.06 14.43 10.92
CA THR A 29 -1.12 13.20 10.10
C THR A 29 -2.15 13.36 8.98
N ALA A 30 -3.33 13.87 9.30
CA ALA A 30 -4.39 14.09 8.32
C ALA A 30 -4.02 15.13 7.26
N VAL A 31 -3.27 16.18 7.61
CA VAL A 31 -2.73 17.16 6.64
C VAL A 31 -1.83 16.46 5.64
N ARG A 32 -0.83 15.69 6.11
CA ARG A 32 0.09 14.96 5.23
C ARG A 32 -0.66 14.01 4.30
N VAL A 33 -1.61 13.25 4.82
CA VAL A 33 -2.43 12.34 4.01
C VAL A 33 -3.11 13.09 2.86
N ARG A 34 -3.73 14.24 3.15
CA ARG A 34 -4.39 15.07 2.12
C ARG A 34 -3.43 15.60 1.06
N GLU A 35 -2.22 16.00 1.44
CA GLU A 35 -1.21 16.47 0.49
C GLU A 35 -0.82 15.37 -0.51
N TYR A 36 -0.58 14.15 -0.04
CA TYR A 36 -0.27 13.01 -0.92
C TYR A 36 -1.47 12.57 -1.75
N GLU A 37 -2.68 12.60 -1.20
CA GLU A 37 -3.90 12.34 -1.98
C GLU A 37 -3.98 13.30 -3.16
N ALA A 38 -3.78 14.61 -2.94
CA ALA A 38 -3.87 15.62 -3.99
C ALA A 38 -2.94 15.35 -5.20
N LEU A 39 -1.79 14.70 -4.99
CA LEU A 39 -0.88 14.28 -6.06
C LEU A 39 -1.48 13.23 -7.00
N LEU A 40 -2.51 12.50 -6.56
CA LEU A 40 -3.17 11.43 -7.30
C LEU A 40 -4.39 11.88 -8.11
N GLY A 41 -4.64 13.19 -8.22
CA GLY A 41 -5.74 13.72 -9.04
C GLY A 41 -5.67 13.32 -10.53
N TRP A 42 -4.50 12.93 -11.03
CA TRP A 42 -4.34 12.39 -12.39
C TRP A 42 -4.65 10.90 -12.52
N ALA A 43 -4.52 10.14 -11.43
CA ALA A 43 -4.60 8.68 -11.41
C ALA A 43 -6.00 8.20 -11.02
N ALA A 44 -6.62 8.85 -10.04
CA ALA A 44 -7.95 8.52 -9.57
C ALA A 44 -8.99 9.50 -10.11
N GLY A 45 -10.21 9.00 -10.33
CA GLY A 45 -11.36 9.87 -10.58
C GLY A 45 -11.58 10.81 -9.40
N THR A 46 -12.40 11.83 -9.58
CA THR A 46 -12.72 12.78 -8.52
C THR A 46 -14.05 12.38 -7.87
N THR A 47 -14.08 12.32 -6.55
CA THR A 47 -15.30 12.28 -5.74
C THR A 47 -16.13 13.56 -5.92
N ARG A 48 -17.38 13.55 -5.45
CA ARG A 48 -18.29 14.70 -5.56
C ARG A 48 -17.74 16.00 -4.95
N ASP A 49 -16.84 15.86 -3.96
CA ASP A 49 -16.24 16.98 -3.21
C ASP A 49 -14.89 17.43 -3.79
N GLY A 50 -14.54 17.04 -5.02
CA GLY A 50 -13.29 17.47 -5.64
C GLY A 50 -12.05 16.65 -5.24
N ARG A 51 -12.19 15.63 -4.37
CA ARG A 51 -11.07 14.81 -3.89
C ARG A 51 -10.80 13.60 -4.78
N PRO A 52 -9.54 13.17 -4.95
CA PRO A 52 -9.23 11.89 -5.60
C PRO A 52 -9.95 10.72 -4.93
N ALA A 53 -10.59 9.86 -5.72
CA ALA A 53 -11.29 8.67 -5.27
C ALA A 53 -10.28 7.53 -5.04
N VAL A 54 -9.45 7.69 -4.01
CA VAL A 54 -8.44 6.71 -3.58
C VAL A 54 -8.73 6.33 -2.14
N SER A 55 -8.66 5.04 -1.83
CA SER A 55 -8.73 4.57 -0.45
C SER A 55 -7.39 4.78 0.23
N THR A 56 -7.38 5.27 1.47
CA THR A 56 -6.15 5.45 2.25
C THR A 56 -6.07 4.48 3.41
N ALA A 57 -4.85 4.11 3.79
CA ALA A 57 -4.59 3.28 4.95
C ALA A 57 -3.35 3.79 5.70
N ASN A 58 -3.50 4.05 7.00
CA ASN A 58 -2.42 4.49 7.87
C ASN A 58 -1.98 3.31 8.73
N PHE A 59 -0.73 2.90 8.62
CA PHE A 59 -0.23 1.73 9.33
C PHE A 59 1.26 1.84 9.70
N SER A 60 1.68 0.97 10.59
CA SER A 60 3.08 0.77 10.96
C SER A 60 3.40 -0.70 10.74
N ALA A 61 4.16 -0.99 9.68
CA ALA A 61 4.60 -2.34 9.39
C ALA A 61 5.54 -2.89 10.47
N SER A 62 6.27 -2.02 11.18
CA SER A 62 7.18 -2.40 12.28
C SER A 62 6.44 -2.79 13.55
N THR A 63 5.34 -2.11 13.88
CA THR A 63 4.60 -2.35 15.14
C THR A 63 3.33 -3.17 14.95
N GLY A 64 2.88 -3.37 13.71
CA GLY A 64 1.61 -4.01 13.37
C GLY A 64 0.39 -3.09 13.49
N ARG A 65 0.54 -1.86 13.99
CA ARG A 65 -0.57 -0.91 14.14
C ARG A 65 -1.22 -0.62 12.77
N GLY A 66 -2.54 -0.74 12.68
CA GLY A 66 -3.32 -0.45 11.47
C GLY A 66 -3.21 -1.50 10.35
N ILE A 67 -2.50 -2.61 10.57
CA ILE A 67 -2.40 -3.69 9.59
C ILE A 67 -3.73 -4.42 9.41
N ASP A 68 -4.49 -4.65 10.48
CA ASP A 68 -5.81 -5.30 10.39
C ASP A 68 -6.81 -4.47 9.59
N ASP A 69 -6.82 -3.15 9.78
CA ASP A 69 -7.66 -2.23 9.01
C ASP A 69 -7.27 -2.22 7.53
N LEU A 70 -5.95 -2.25 7.24
CA LEU A 70 -5.44 -2.38 5.88
C LEU A 70 -5.88 -3.72 5.25
N LEU A 71 -5.77 -4.84 5.97
CA LEU A 71 -6.21 -6.15 5.50
C LEU A 71 -7.71 -6.19 5.25
N ALA A 72 -8.51 -5.61 6.13
CA ALA A 72 -9.95 -5.47 5.95
C ALA A 72 -10.27 -4.70 4.67
N LEU A 73 -9.62 -3.55 4.45
CA LEU A 73 -9.77 -2.76 3.23
C LEU A 73 -9.41 -3.56 1.97
N VAL A 74 -8.25 -4.22 1.95
CA VAL A 74 -7.81 -5.04 0.82
C VAL A 74 -8.82 -6.15 0.50
N ARG A 75 -9.37 -6.82 1.52
CA ARG A 75 -10.38 -7.87 1.33
C ARG A 75 -11.63 -7.37 0.61
N THR A 76 -12.04 -6.13 0.83
CA THR A 76 -13.20 -5.55 0.12
C THR A 76 -12.95 -5.31 -1.38
N LEU A 77 -11.67 -5.26 -1.80
CA LEU A 77 -11.27 -5.03 -3.19
C LEU A 77 -10.98 -6.33 -3.96
N LEU A 78 -10.92 -7.48 -3.27
CA LEU A 78 -10.66 -8.75 -3.92
C LEU A 78 -11.85 -9.19 -4.79
N PRO A 79 -11.62 -9.58 -6.05
CA PRO A 79 -12.67 -10.16 -6.87
C PRO A 79 -13.09 -11.53 -6.33
N PHE A 80 -14.34 -11.91 -6.57
CA PHE A 80 -14.79 -13.27 -6.28
C PHE A 80 -14.02 -14.27 -7.15
N GLY A 81 -13.50 -15.33 -6.54
CA GLY A 81 -12.75 -16.36 -7.25
C GLY A 81 -12.30 -17.49 -6.33
N PRO A 82 -11.84 -18.61 -6.91
CA PRO A 82 -11.29 -19.71 -6.14
C PRO A 82 -9.95 -19.31 -5.50
N ARG A 83 -9.58 -19.99 -4.41
CA ARG A 83 -8.24 -19.87 -3.84
C ARG A 83 -7.23 -20.47 -4.81
N TYR A 84 -6.24 -19.68 -5.24
CA TYR A 84 -5.23 -20.11 -6.22
C TYR A 84 -4.09 -20.93 -5.61
N TYR A 85 -3.85 -20.78 -4.30
CA TYR A 85 -2.78 -21.46 -3.56
C TYR A 85 -3.36 -22.22 -2.36
N PRO A 86 -2.77 -23.36 -1.96
CA PRO A 86 -3.11 -24.04 -0.71
C PRO A 86 -2.95 -23.13 0.52
N GLU A 87 -3.61 -23.47 1.62
CA GLU A 87 -3.57 -22.66 2.86
C GLU A 87 -2.21 -22.71 3.55
N ASP A 88 -1.49 -23.81 3.38
CA ASP A 88 -0.20 -24.13 3.98
C ASP A 88 0.99 -23.63 3.14
N GLN A 89 0.75 -23.09 1.95
CA GLN A 89 1.82 -22.56 1.10
C GLN A 89 2.27 -21.17 1.59
N ILE A 90 3.40 -21.14 2.31
CA ILE A 90 3.96 -19.90 2.90
C ILE A 90 4.62 -18.99 1.84
N THR A 91 5.28 -19.57 0.84
CA THR A 91 5.98 -18.83 -0.23
C THR A 91 6.06 -19.65 -1.51
N ASP A 92 5.98 -18.99 -2.66
CA ASP A 92 6.24 -19.55 -3.98
C ASP A 92 7.71 -19.37 -4.43
N VAL A 93 8.53 -18.76 -3.58
CA VAL A 93 9.91 -18.37 -3.90
C VAL A 93 10.90 -19.49 -3.59
N ASN A 94 11.89 -19.69 -4.47
CA ASN A 94 12.94 -20.71 -4.30
C ASN A 94 13.81 -20.42 -3.06
N LEU A 95 14.13 -21.46 -2.28
CA LEU A 95 14.96 -21.38 -1.08
C LEU A 95 16.33 -20.71 -1.33
N ARG A 96 16.96 -20.95 -2.49
CA ARG A 96 18.24 -20.31 -2.86
C ARG A 96 18.11 -18.80 -3.01
N TYR A 97 16.99 -18.33 -3.54
CA TYR A 97 16.73 -16.89 -3.66
C TYR A 97 16.55 -16.26 -2.28
N MET A 98 15.76 -16.90 -1.41
CA MET A 98 15.59 -16.42 -0.03
C MET A 98 16.92 -16.35 0.73
N ALA A 99 17.76 -17.38 0.61
CA ALA A 99 19.09 -17.38 1.21
C ALA A 99 19.96 -16.22 0.68
N GLY A 100 19.91 -15.95 -0.63
CA GLY A 100 20.61 -14.82 -1.25
C GLY A 100 20.14 -13.47 -0.71
N GLU A 101 18.82 -13.26 -0.57
CA GLU A 101 18.27 -12.01 -0.05
C GLU A 101 18.62 -11.77 1.42
N ILE A 102 18.64 -12.82 2.25
CA ILE A 102 19.08 -12.73 3.65
C ILE A 102 20.56 -12.32 3.72
N ILE A 103 21.42 -12.96 2.93
CA ILE A 103 22.86 -12.61 2.89
C ILE A 103 23.03 -11.17 2.42
N ARG A 104 22.32 -10.75 1.37
CA ARG A 104 22.37 -9.39 0.84
C ARG A 104 21.96 -8.35 1.89
N GLU A 105 20.90 -8.61 2.66
CA GLU A 105 20.48 -7.75 3.76
C GLU A 105 21.58 -7.60 4.82
N LYS A 106 22.19 -8.71 5.28
CA LYS A 106 23.25 -8.65 6.29
C LYS A 106 24.53 -8.01 5.78
N ALA A 107 24.89 -8.25 4.52
CA ALA A 107 26.02 -7.59 3.88
C ALA A 107 25.81 -6.07 3.84
N LEU A 108 24.64 -5.59 3.40
CA LEU A 108 24.33 -4.15 3.37
C LEU A 108 24.22 -3.50 4.76
N TYR A 109 23.90 -4.28 5.80
CA TYR A 109 23.81 -3.78 7.17
C TYR A 109 25.17 -3.63 7.85
N LEU A 110 26.16 -4.46 7.46
CA LEU A 110 27.48 -4.52 8.10
C LEU A 110 28.60 -3.83 7.31
N LEU A 111 28.35 -3.43 6.06
CA LEU A 111 29.23 -2.60 5.24
C LEU A 111 28.97 -1.11 5.52
#